data_AF-A0A6I4LWT2-F1
#
_entry.id   AF-A0A6I4LWT2-F1
#
_cell.length_a   1.000
_cell.length_b   1.000
_cell.length_c   1.000
_cell.angle_alpha   90.00
_cell.angle_beta   90.00
_cell.angle_gamma   90.00
#
_symmetry.space_group_name_H-M   'P 1'
#
loop_
_entity.id
_entity.type
_entity.pdbx_description
1 polymer ?
#
loop_
_entity_poly.entity_id
_entity_poly.type
_entity_poly.pdbx_seq_one_letter_code
_entity_poly.pdbx_strand_id
1 'polypeptide(L)'
;MAILDDGMHKLPGVTCSHCSLGQGCVIYTTRPNVCRDYYCLWRSLPEMDETWRPDMSGIMMIPTDTPPPPGYLFGVTLILTGSPDILRTDKFAGMLAGFVESETAVYLDVPQGVGLFSHRSFLNDQLAPAIAARDLPAVKALIWSCFEALVAKPAVKLTADTVKA
;
A
#
# COMPACT_ATOMS: atom_id res chain seq x y z
N MET A 1 7.20 3.92 0.38
CA MET A 1 8.23 3.00 -0.12
C MET A 1 9.54 3.75 -0.36
N ALA A 2 10.65 3.14 0.04
CA ALA A 2 12.00 3.61 -0.27
C ALA A 2 12.51 2.88 -1.52
N ILE A 3 13.32 3.56 -2.35
CA ILE A 3 14.07 2.93 -3.44
C ILE A 3 15.53 3.25 -3.17
N LEU A 4 16.31 2.22 -2.91
CA LEU A 4 17.73 2.30 -2.56
C LEU A 4 18.48 1.33 -3.46
N ASP A 5 19.00 1.84 -4.56
CA ASP A 5 19.76 1.11 -5.58
C ASP A 5 21.02 1.92 -5.93
N ASP A 6 21.98 1.30 -6.63
CA ASP A 6 23.23 1.97 -6.99
C ASP A 6 22.96 3.24 -7.82
N GLY A 7 23.27 4.40 -7.24
CA GLY A 7 23.01 5.72 -7.83
C GLY A 7 21.58 6.26 -7.68
N MET A 8 20.66 5.57 -6.99
CA MET A 8 19.27 6.02 -6.79
C MET A 8 18.83 5.88 -5.33
N HIS A 9 18.74 7.02 -4.65
CA HIS A 9 18.25 7.11 -3.27
C HIS A 9 16.96 7.93 -3.21
N LYS A 10 15.81 7.25 -3.19
CA LYS A 10 14.50 7.88 -2.96
C LYS A 10 13.95 7.43 -1.61
N LEU A 11 13.87 8.36 -0.68
CA LEU A 11 13.26 8.11 0.63
C LEU A 11 11.72 8.07 0.53
N PRO A 12 11.03 7.35 1.45
CA PRO A 12 9.57 7.34 1.52
C PRO A 12 9.01 8.74 1.76
N GLY A 13 7.91 9.07 1.07
CA GLY A 13 7.25 10.36 1.20
C GLY A 13 8.05 11.56 0.67
N VAL A 14 9.31 11.39 0.27
CA VAL A 14 10.14 12.44 -0.34
C VAL A 14 9.94 12.40 -1.85
N THR A 15 9.59 13.55 -2.44
CA THR A 15 9.56 13.73 -3.90
C THR A 15 10.92 13.40 -4.49
N CYS A 16 10.94 12.61 -5.56
CA CYS A 16 12.21 12.24 -6.22
C CYS A 16 12.92 13.49 -6.73
N SER A 17 14.24 13.57 -6.59
CA SER A 17 15.07 14.68 -7.09
C SER A 17 14.97 14.89 -8.60
N HIS A 18 14.64 13.83 -9.34
CA HIS A 18 14.38 13.90 -10.78
C HIS A 18 12.93 14.24 -11.13
N CYS A 19 12.04 14.43 -10.15
CA CYS A 19 10.66 14.82 -10.40
C CYS A 19 10.54 16.35 -10.36
N SER A 20 10.21 16.94 -11.50
CA SER A 20 9.88 18.37 -11.61
C SER A 20 8.37 18.57 -11.44
N LEU A 21 8.00 19.57 -10.64
CA LEU A 21 6.60 19.86 -10.34
C LEU A 21 5.82 20.17 -11.62
N GLY A 22 4.71 19.45 -11.83
CA GLY A 22 3.86 19.58 -13.03
C GLY A 22 4.40 18.93 -14.31
N GLN A 23 5.64 18.43 -14.31
CA GLN A 23 6.27 17.78 -15.48
C GLN A 23 6.54 16.29 -15.26
N GLY A 24 6.63 15.85 -14.00
CA GLY A 24 6.98 14.48 -13.66
C GLY A 24 8.49 14.23 -13.78
N CYS A 25 8.88 13.00 -14.12
CA CYS A 25 10.28 12.60 -14.14
C CYS A 25 11.03 13.24 -15.33
N VAL A 26 11.99 14.12 -15.06
CA VAL A 26 12.79 14.81 -16.11
C VAL A 26 13.76 13.87 -16.82
N ILE A 27 14.07 12.72 -16.24
CA ILE A 27 14.88 11.65 -16.85
C ILE A 27 14.03 10.47 -17.31
N TYR A 28 12.73 10.67 -17.61
CA TYR A 28 11.80 9.56 -17.85
C TYR A 28 12.32 8.55 -18.90
N THR A 29 12.90 9.04 -19.99
CA THR A 29 13.46 8.20 -21.07
C THR A 29 14.65 7.37 -20.61
N THR A 30 15.48 7.88 -19.69
CA THR A 30 16.70 7.26 -19.18
C THR A 30 16.55 6.73 -17.75
N ARG A 31 15.31 6.65 -17.23
CA ARG A 31 15.04 6.22 -15.85
C ARG A 31 15.64 4.83 -15.55
N PRO A 32 16.11 4.58 -14.31
CA PRO A 32 16.63 3.27 -13.90
C PRO A 32 15.60 2.16 -14.01
N ASN A 33 16.05 0.90 -14.07
CA ASN A 33 15.18 -0.27 -14.23
C ASN A 33 14.14 -0.38 -13.11
N VAL A 34 14.51 -0.13 -11.86
CA VAL A 34 13.56 -0.10 -10.73
C VAL A 34 12.39 0.87 -10.94
N CYS A 35 12.59 1.97 -11.70
CA CYS A 35 11.51 2.88 -12.09
C CYS A 35 10.77 2.47 -13.37
N ARG A 36 11.32 1.57 -14.20
CA ARG A 36 10.67 1.03 -15.40
C ARG A 36 9.75 -0.14 -15.10
N ASP A 37 10.20 -0.99 -14.18
CA ASP A 37 9.57 -2.27 -13.88
C ASP A 37 8.47 -2.11 -12.82
N TYR A 38 8.39 -0.93 -12.19
CA TYR A 38 7.36 -0.64 -11.23
C TYR A 38 6.00 -0.41 -11.88
N TYR A 39 5.03 -1.22 -11.48
CA TYR A 39 3.61 -1.05 -11.78
C TYR A 39 2.77 -1.28 -10.52
N CYS A 40 1.81 -0.38 -10.27
CA CYS A 40 0.75 -0.63 -9.29
C CYS A 40 -0.08 -1.83 -9.76
N LEU A 41 -0.45 -2.74 -8.85
CA LEU A 41 -1.23 -3.94 -9.19
C LEU A 41 -2.59 -3.62 -9.80
N TRP A 42 -3.15 -2.43 -9.58
CA TRP A 42 -4.33 -1.97 -10.32
C TRP A 42 -4.17 -2.14 -11.85
N ARG A 43 -2.97 -1.95 -12.40
CA ARG A 43 -2.72 -2.11 -13.85
C ARG A 43 -2.70 -3.56 -14.33
N SER A 44 -2.48 -4.50 -13.40
CA SER A 44 -2.23 -5.90 -13.71
C SER A 44 -3.39 -6.80 -13.31
N LEU A 45 -4.26 -6.34 -12.40
CA LEU A 45 -5.45 -7.05 -11.94
C LEU A 45 -6.67 -6.65 -12.79
N PRO A 46 -7.20 -7.55 -13.64
CA PRO A 46 -8.33 -7.25 -14.51
C PRO A 46 -9.60 -6.80 -13.77
N GLU A 47 -9.74 -7.19 -12.51
CA GLU A 47 -10.87 -6.88 -11.64
C GLU A 47 -10.84 -5.44 -11.12
N MET A 48 -9.72 -4.73 -11.31
CA MET A 48 -9.54 -3.35 -10.86
C MET A 48 -9.86 -2.38 -11.99
N ASP A 49 -11.01 -1.72 -11.90
CA ASP A 49 -11.39 -0.66 -12.84
C ASP A 49 -10.51 0.61 -12.73
N GLU A 50 -10.71 1.56 -13.65
CA GLU A 50 -9.94 2.82 -13.70
C GLU A 50 -10.03 3.64 -12.41
N THR A 51 -11.12 3.50 -11.66
CA THR A 51 -11.33 4.25 -10.42
C THR A 51 -10.43 3.76 -9.28
N TRP A 52 -9.72 2.64 -9.46
CA TRP A 52 -8.69 2.15 -8.54
C TRP A 52 -7.31 2.74 -8.75
N ARG A 53 -7.11 3.51 -9.82
CA ARG A 53 -5.88 4.28 -10.03
C ARG A 53 -5.43 5.02 -8.77
N PRO A 54 -4.15 4.93 -8.37
CA PRO A 54 -3.70 5.51 -7.10
C PRO A 54 -3.95 7.02 -6.96
N ASP A 55 -3.90 7.77 -8.06
CA ASP A 55 -4.20 9.21 -8.09
C ASP A 55 -5.70 9.52 -7.92
N MET A 56 -6.58 8.54 -8.14
CA MET A 56 -8.03 8.67 -7.96
C MET A 56 -8.53 8.03 -6.66
N SER A 57 -8.06 6.83 -6.34
CA SER A 57 -8.48 6.06 -5.17
C SER A 57 -7.75 6.45 -3.90
N GLY A 58 -6.55 7.02 -4.01
CA GLY A 58 -5.65 7.21 -2.88
C GLY A 58 -5.08 5.90 -2.33
N ILE A 59 -5.17 4.78 -3.07
CA ILE A 59 -4.64 3.47 -2.70
C ILE A 59 -3.64 3.01 -3.76
N MET A 60 -2.42 2.75 -3.33
CA MET A 60 -1.39 2.14 -4.16
C MET A 60 -1.22 0.67 -3.77
N MET A 61 -1.34 -0.22 -4.74
CA MET A 61 -1.29 -1.67 -4.52
C MET A 61 0.00 -2.23 -5.10
N ILE A 62 0.72 -3.02 -4.31
CA ILE A 62 1.97 -3.66 -4.74
C ILE A 62 1.99 -5.12 -4.27
N PRO A 63 2.75 -6.01 -4.94
CA PRO A 63 3.10 -7.28 -4.34
C PRO A 63 3.78 -7.04 -2.99
N THR A 64 3.47 -7.87 -2.00
CA THR A 64 4.16 -7.82 -0.71
C THR A 64 5.67 -8.00 -0.91
N ASP A 65 6.46 -7.19 -0.21
CA ASP A 65 7.93 -7.26 -0.17
C ASP A 65 8.44 -8.28 0.87
N THR A 66 7.55 -8.81 1.70
CA THR A 66 7.83 -9.87 2.67
C THR A 66 7.10 -11.16 2.29
N PRO A 67 7.69 -12.36 2.52
CA PRO A 67 7.00 -13.62 2.36
C PRO A 67 5.66 -13.62 3.10
N PRO A 68 4.56 -14.06 2.47
CA PRO A 68 3.27 -14.10 3.13
C PRO A 68 3.26 -15.16 4.25
N PRO A 69 2.32 -15.09 5.21
CA PRO A 69 2.23 -16.05 6.29
C PRO A 69 1.91 -17.46 5.74
N PRO A 70 2.18 -18.53 6.51
CA PRO A 70 1.76 -19.88 6.12
C PRO A 70 0.28 -19.94 5.76
N GLY A 71 -0.05 -20.62 4.66
CA GLY A 71 -1.42 -20.72 4.14
C GLY A 71 -1.75 -19.73 3.03
N TYR A 72 -0.88 -18.76 2.74
CA TYR A 72 -1.08 -17.79 1.66
C TYR A 72 -0.02 -17.97 0.57
N LEU A 73 -0.44 -18.08 -0.69
CA LEU A 73 0.47 -18.19 -1.82
C LEU A 73 0.99 -16.83 -2.31
N PHE A 74 0.14 -15.81 -2.22
CA PHE A 74 0.44 -14.46 -2.68
C PHE A 74 0.07 -13.45 -1.60
N GLY A 75 0.67 -12.27 -1.66
CA GLY A 75 0.30 -11.15 -0.80
C GLY A 75 0.29 -9.82 -1.53
N VAL A 76 -0.58 -8.94 -1.09
CA VAL A 76 -0.75 -7.57 -1.57
C VAL A 76 -0.59 -6.59 -0.41
N THR A 77 0.19 -5.54 -0.64
CA THR A 77 0.28 -4.40 0.27
C THR A 77 -0.48 -3.23 -0.33
N LEU A 78 -1.46 -2.74 0.43
CA LEU A 78 -2.28 -1.58 0.13
C LEU A 78 -1.70 -0.38 0.89
N ILE A 79 -1.06 0.52 0.17
CA ILE A 79 -0.44 1.72 0.72
C ILE A 79 -1.43 2.88 0.57
N LEU A 80 -1.79 3.51 1.69
CA LEU A 80 -2.62 4.71 1.70
C LEU A 80 -1.79 5.92 1.20
N THR A 81 -2.15 6.47 0.05
CA THR A 81 -1.47 7.62 -0.58
C THR A 81 -2.32 8.88 -0.65
N GLY A 82 -3.64 8.78 -0.41
CA GLY A 82 -4.59 9.89 -0.45
C GLY A 82 -5.37 10.06 0.86
N SER A 83 -6.60 10.60 0.76
CA SER A 83 -7.49 10.73 1.93
C SER A 83 -7.82 9.36 2.54
N PRO A 84 -7.80 9.20 3.88
CA PRO A 84 -8.23 7.97 4.54
C PRO A 84 -9.73 7.67 4.37
N ASP A 85 -10.53 8.59 3.84
CA ASP A 85 -11.98 8.37 3.64
C ASP A 85 -12.29 7.16 2.75
N ILE A 86 -11.39 6.81 1.82
CA ILE A 86 -11.53 5.61 0.98
C ILE A 86 -11.71 4.34 1.83
N LEU A 87 -11.08 4.27 3.01
CA LEU A 87 -11.13 3.13 3.92
C LEU A 87 -12.52 2.88 4.52
N ARG A 88 -13.40 3.90 4.47
CA ARG A 88 -14.79 3.84 4.96
C ARG A 88 -15.79 3.53 3.85
N THR A 89 -15.35 3.34 2.61
CA THR A 89 -16.23 3.11 1.47
C THR A 89 -16.57 1.64 1.29
N ASP A 90 -17.78 1.36 0.80
CA ASP A 90 -18.20 0.00 0.45
C ASP A 90 -17.33 -0.57 -0.68
N LYS A 91 -16.86 0.29 -1.58
CA LYS A 91 -15.91 -0.07 -2.65
C LYS A 91 -14.62 -0.67 -2.08
N PHE A 92 -14.04 -0.04 -1.06
CA PHE A 92 -12.83 -0.54 -0.43
C PHE A 92 -13.06 -1.82 0.37
N ALA A 93 -14.15 -1.89 1.13
CA ALA A 93 -14.54 -3.12 1.81
C ALA A 93 -14.77 -4.29 0.83
N GLY A 94 -15.41 -4.04 -0.32
CA GLY A 94 -15.65 -5.05 -1.36
C GLY A 94 -14.37 -5.55 -2.01
N MET A 95 -13.42 -4.66 -2.31
CA MET A 95 -12.10 -5.07 -2.84
C MET A 95 -11.33 -5.93 -1.83
N LEU A 96 -11.35 -5.55 -0.55
CA LEU A 96 -10.71 -6.34 0.51
C LEU A 96 -11.36 -7.72 0.65
N ALA A 97 -12.68 -7.79 0.60
CA ALA A 97 -13.40 -9.06 0.62
C ALA A 97 -12.92 -9.98 -0.51
N GLY A 98 -12.83 -9.47 -1.74
CA GLY A 98 -12.34 -10.25 -2.89
C GLY A 98 -10.93 -10.82 -2.69
N PHE A 99 -9.99 -10.03 -2.14
CA PHE A 99 -8.64 -10.53 -1.84
C PHE A 99 -8.62 -11.57 -0.72
N VAL A 100 -9.35 -11.33 0.37
CA VAL A 100 -9.39 -12.26 1.52
C VAL A 100 -10.06 -13.58 1.13
N GLU A 101 -11.17 -13.54 0.39
CA GLU A 101 -11.87 -14.73 -0.12
C GLU A 101 -11.02 -15.52 -1.12
N SER A 102 -10.12 -14.85 -1.84
CA SER A 102 -9.16 -15.48 -2.76
C SER A 102 -7.88 -15.95 -2.06
N GLU A 103 -7.87 -16.04 -0.72
CA GLU A 103 -6.73 -16.47 0.08
C GLU A 103 -5.44 -15.68 -0.25
N THR A 104 -5.59 -14.38 -0.51
CA THR A 104 -4.46 -13.47 -0.70
C THR A 104 -4.13 -12.80 0.63
N ALA A 105 -2.86 -12.79 1.04
CA ALA A 105 -2.42 -12.09 2.23
C ALA A 105 -2.53 -10.57 2.01
N VAL A 106 -3.37 -9.89 2.78
CA VAL A 106 -3.64 -8.45 2.62
C VAL A 106 -3.00 -7.66 3.75
N TYR A 107 -2.23 -6.65 3.36
CA TYR A 107 -1.62 -5.70 4.28
C TYR A 107 -2.09 -4.28 4.03
N LEU A 108 -2.30 -3.51 5.10
CA LEU A 108 -2.49 -2.07 5.05
C LEU A 108 -1.24 -1.36 5.53
N ASP A 109 -0.65 -0.53 4.66
CA ASP A 109 0.48 0.35 4.96
C ASP A 109 0.01 1.79 5.06
N VAL A 110 0.24 2.41 6.23
CA VAL A 110 -0.08 3.81 6.48
C VAL A 110 1.22 4.61 6.63
N PRO A 111 1.55 5.49 5.67
CA PRO A 111 2.70 6.39 5.78
C PRO A 111 2.60 7.33 6.98
N GLN A 112 3.71 7.50 7.70
CA GLN A 112 3.76 8.34 8.92
C GLN A 112 4.30 9.75 8.68
N GLY A 113 4.61 10.10 7.43
CA GLY A 113 5.17 11.38 7.02
C GLY A 113 6.42 11.23 6.15
N VAL A 114 7.04 12.37 5.84
CA VAL A 114 8.19 12.46 4.92
C VAL A 114 9.44 11.89 5.59
N GLY A 115 10.09 10.92 4.94
CA GLY A 115 11.31 10.28 5.46
C GLY A 115 11.06 9.27 6.59
N LEU A 116 9.81 8.92 6.86
CA LEU A 116 9.41 7.99 7.92
C LEU A 116 8.92 6.66 7.33
N PHE A 117 9.14 5.57 8.07
CA PHE A 117 8.57 4.28 7.71
C PHE A 117 7.04 4.31 7.81
N SER A 118 6.40 3.53 6.93
CA SER A 118 4.97 3.25 7.08
C SER A 118 4.78 2.25 8.22
N HIS A 119 3.65 2.32 8.90
CA HIS A 119 3.22 1.24 9.77
C HIS A 119 2.32 0.29 8.97
N ARG A 120 2.59 -1.01 9.13
CA ARG A 120 1.89 -2.10 8.44
C ARG A 120 1.01 -2.87 9.42
N SER A 121 -0.15 -3.34 8.95
CA SER A 121 -0.90 -4.43 9.59
C SER A 121 -1.29 -5.48 8.57
N PHE A 122 -1.24 -6.75 8.97
CA PHE A 122 -1.95 -7.83 8.30
C PHE A 122 -3.44 -7.74 8.63
N LEU A 123 -4.31 -7.92 7.63
CA LEU A 123 -5.75 -7.69 7.78
C LEU A 123 -6.58 -8.97 7.85
N ASN A 124 -6.15 -10.07 7.22
CA ASN A 124 -7.05 -11.21 6.95
C ASN A 124 -7.69 -11.78 8.21
N ASP A 125 -6.93 -12.05 9.27
CA ASP A 125 -7.47 -12.68 10.50
C ASP A 125 -8.56 -11.82 11.14
N GLN A 126 -8.40 -10.50 11.08
CA GLN A 126 -9.36 -9.55 11.64
C GLN A 126 -10.61 -9.44 10.77
N LEU A 127 -10.45 -9.45 9.44
CA LEU A 127 -11.55 -9.21 8.51
C LEU A 127 -12.32 -10.48 8.12
N ALA A 128 -11.67 -11.65 8.11
CA ALA A 128 -12.24 -12.89 7.59
C ALA A 128 -13.59 -13.27 8.25
N PRO A 129 -13.78 -13.17 9.58
CA PRO A 129 -15.08 -13.47 10.18
C PRO A 129 -16.20 -12.53 9.70
N ALA A 130 -15.92 -11.23 9.59
CA ALA A 130 -16.91 -10.24 9.14
C ALA A 130 -17.22 -10.38 7.64
N ILE A 131 -16.20 -10.68 6.83
CA ILE A 131 -16.37 -10.95 5.40
C ILE A 131 -17.21 -12.22 5.18
N ALA A 132 -16.91 -13.30 5.90
CA ALA A 132 -17.69 -14.55 5.83
C ALA A 132 -19.16 -14.34 6.24
N ALA A 133 -19.41 -13.48 7.23
CA ALA A 133 -20.76 -13.07 7.64
C ALA A 133 -21.42 -12.06 6.69
N ARG A 134 -20.71 -11.56 5.67
CA ARG A 134 -21.14 -10.48 4.77
C ARG A 134 -21.53 -9.19 5.50
N ASP A 135 -20.85 -8.90 6.60
CA ASP A 135 -21.09 -7.74 7.45
C ASP A 135 -20.19 -6.56 7.01
N LEU A 136 -20.63 -5.85 5.96
CA LEU A 136 -19.92 -4.67 5.45
C LEU A 136 -19.70 -3.57 6.52
N PRO A 137 -20.69 -3.23 7.37
CA PRO A 137 -20.46 -2.32 8.50
C PRO A 137 -19.32 -2.75 9.42
N ALA A 138 -19.26 -4.03 9.82
CA ALA A 138 -18.19 -4.55 10.66
C ALA A 138 -16.84 -4.50 9.96
N VAL A 139 -16.77 -4.89 8.68
CA VAL A 139 -15.53 -4.79 7.87
C VAL A 139 -15.01 -3.35 7.87
N LYS A 140 -15.85 -2.36 7.58
CA LYS A 140 -15.45 -0.94 7.59
C LYS A 140 -14.99 -0.47 8.97
N ALA A 141 -15.67 -0.88 10.04
CA ALA A 141 -15.29 -0.53 11.40
C ALA A 141 -13.91 -1.11 11.78
N LEU A 142 -13.65 -2.38 11.43
CA LEU A 142 -12.38 -3.05 11.68
C LEU A 142 -11.22 -2.41 10.91
N ILE A 143 -11.43 -2.09 9.63
CA ILE A 143 -10.44 -1.37 8.81
C ILE A 143 -10.13 -0.01 9.44
N TRP A 144 -11.16 0.74 9.85
CA TRP A 144 -10.98 2.05 10.45
C TRP A 144 -10.21 1.97 11.78
N SER A 145 -10.56 1.01 12.64
CA SER A 145 -9.83 0.78 13.90
C SER A 145 -8.37 0.40 13.64
N CYS A 146 -8.10 -0.42 12.64
CA CYS A 146 -6.74 -0.76 12.22
C CYS A 146 -5.97 0.49 11.75
N PHE A 147 -6.59 1.34 10.93
CA PHE A 147 -6.00 2.61 10.49
C PHE A 147 -5.64 3.51 11.68
N GLU A 148 -6.56 3.72 12.62
CA GLU A 148 -6.32 4.53 13.82
C GLU A 148 -5.16 3.98 14.66
N ALA A 149 -5.11 2.64 14.83
CA ALA A 149 -4.02 1.99 15.53
C ALA A 149 -2.67 2.16 14.81
N LEU A 150 -2.65 2.15 13.48
CA LEU A 150 -1.43 2.38 12.70
C LEU A 150 -0.97 3.84 12.75
N VAL A 151 -1.88 4.81 12.75
CA VAL A 151 -1.56 6.24 12.91
C VAL A 151 -1.06 6.57 14.32
N ALA A 152 -1.58 5.90 15.35
CA ALA A 152 -1.19 6.13 16.73
C ALA A 152 0.21 5.58 17.10
N LYS A 153 0.82 4.75 16.24
CA LYS A 153 2.14 4.16 16.50
C LYS A 153 3.26 5.21 16.43
N PRO A 154 4.32 5.08 17.24
CA PRO A 154 5.45 6.00 17.19
C PRO A 154 6.18 5.93 15.84
N ALA A 155 6.33 7.08 15.18
CA ALA A 155 7.03 7.18 13.92
C ALA A 155 8.51 6.75 14.01
N VAL A 156 8.96 5.97 13.03
CA VAL A 156 10.35 5.51 12.92
C VAL A 156 11.01 6.17 11.72
N LYS A 157 12.18 6.81 11.92
CA LYS A 157 12.96 7.43 10.84
C LYS A 157 13.66 6.39 9.98
N LEU A 158 13.74 6.62 8.67
CA LEU A 158 14.69 5.89 7.83
C LEU A 158 16.12 6.37 8.15
N THR A 159 16.92 5.52 8.76
CA THR A 159 18.39 5.64 8.74
C THR A 159 18.98 4.55 7.85
N ALA A 160 20.23 4.72 7.41
CA ALA A 160 20.93 3.72 6.59
C ALA A 160 20.97 2.32 7.27
N ASP A 161 20.91 2.29 8.61
CA ASP A 161 20.92 1.06 9.40
C ASP A 161 19.56 0.35 9.42
N THR A 162 18.45 1.07 9.19
CA THR A 162 17.09 0.50 9.25
C THR A 162 16.64 -0.17 7.95
N VAL A 163 17.44 -0.10 6.89
CA VAL A 163 17.13 -0.64 5.56
C VAL A 163 17.52 -2.13 5.44
N LYS A 164 18.38 -2.61 6.35
CA LYS A 164 18.93 -3.99 6.33
C LYS A 164 18.30 -4.93 7.37
N ALA A 165 17.26 -4.50 8.08
CA ALA A 165 16.61 -5.27 9.14
C ALA A 165 15.33 -5.95 8.64
#